data_AF-N6X958-F1
#
_entry.id   AF-N6X958-F1
#
_cell.length_a   1.000
_cell.length_b   1.000
_cell.length_c   1.000
_cell.angle_alpha   90.00
_cell.angle_beta   90.00
_cell.angle_gamma   90.00
#
_symmetry.space_group_name_H-M   'P 1'
#
loop_
_entity.id
_entity.type
_entity.pdbx_description
1 polymer ?
#
loop_
_entity_poly.entity_id
_entity_poly.type
_entity_poly.pdbx_seq_one_letter_code
_entity_poly.pdbx_strand_id
1 'polypeptide(L)'
;MRDPLLPAWLGRIARAGGTAVVPGGGAFADAARAAQAHWQVDDVAAHNMAVLGMAQCAHLLHGIEPRLALAASVAGMHAPLAAGRATIWLALDLQRDAADALTSWDVTSDSLAAWLALRLGASELVLVKACALPAGATPAELAAAGIVDRAFPAYAEQCARAGIDCRVLNRTEFDRALG
;
A
#
# COMPACT_ATOMS: atom_id res chain seq x y z
N MET A 1 -5.38 10.21 -7.47
CA MET A 1 -6.04 9.06 -8.13
C MET A 1 -6.72 9.49 -9.44
N ARG A 2 -5.98 10.15 -10.33
CA ARG A 2 -6.41 10.53 -11.69
C ARG A 2 -5.25 10.35 -12.68
N ASP A 3 -4.29 9.50 -12.33
CA ASP A 3 -3.12 9.31 -13.18
C ASP A 3 -3.57 8.53 -14.43
N PRO A 4 -3.41 9.08 -15.65
CA PRO A 4 -3.83 8.40 -16.88
C PRO A 4 -3.06 7.10 -17.12
N LEU A 5 -1.92 6.88 -16.46
CA LEU A 5 -1.13 5.67 -16.59
C LEU A 5 -1.65 4.50 -15.75
N LEU A 6 -2.50 4.76 -14.75
CA LEU A 6 -2.96 3.73 -13.81
C LEU A 6 -3.63 2.53 -14.51
N PRO A 7 -4.55 2.68 -15.48
CA PRO A 7 -5.12 1.54 -16.19
C PRO A 7 -4.06 0.71 -16.94
N ALA A 8 -3.08 1.38 -17.55
CA ALA A 8 -2.00 0.70 -18.26
C ALA A 8 -1.12 -0.12 -17.29
N TRP A 9 -0.77 0.44 -16.13
CA TRP A 9 0.00 -0.27 -15.11
C TRP A 9 -0.75 -1.47 -14.54
N LEU A 10 -2.02 -1.31 -14.15
CA LEU A 10 -2.83 -2.43 -13.67
C LEU A 10 -2.92 -3.54 -14.72
N GLY A 11 -3.09 -3.17 -15.99
CA GLY A 11 -3.11 -4.12 -17.09
C GLY A 11 -1.81 -4.89 -17.30
N ARG A 12 -0.64 -4.26 -17.06
CA ARG A 12 0.68 -4.92 -17.11
C ARG A 12 0.88 -5.83 -15.89
N ILE A 13 0.54 -5.36 -14.70
CA ILE A 13 0.59 -6.14 -13.44
C ILE A 13 -0.29 -7.39 -13.55
N ALA A 14 -1.50 -7.25 -14.08
CA ALA A 14 -2.42 -8.37 -14.28
C ALA A 14 -1.88 -9.42 -15.26
N ARG A 15 -1.11 -9.00 -16.29
CA ARG A 15 -0.48 -9.93 -17.24
C ARG A 15 0.76 -10.61 -16.66
N ALA A 16 1.57 -9.89 -15.90
CA ALA A 16 2.78 -10.43 -15.27
C ALA A 16 2.44 -11.46 -14.19
N GLY A 17 1.39 -11.19 -13.41
CA GLY A 17 0.97 -12.11 -12.35
C GLY A 17 1.89 -12.06 -11.13
N GLY A 18 1.56 -12.84 -10.09
CA GLY A 18 2.38 -13.00 -8.88
C GLY A 18 2.58 -11.74 -8.01
N THR A 19 2.02 -10.59 -8.39
CA THR A 19 2.16 -9.33 -7.65
C THR A 19 1.00 -9.11 -6.67
N ALA A 20 1.33 -8.82 -5.42
CA ALA A 20 0.41 -8.24 -4.45
C ALA A 20 0.31 -6.73 -4.67
N VAL A 21 -0.90 -6.19 -4.82
CA VAL A 21 -1.18 -4.76 -5.01
C VAL A 21 -1.79 -4.21 -3.73
N VAL A 22 -1.13 -3.21 -3.13
CA VAL A 22 -1.63 -2.50 -1.95
C VAL A 22 -2.16 -1.14 -2.37
N PRO A 23 -3.47 -0.89 -2.31
CA PRO A 23 -4.00 0.43 -2.56
C PRO A 23 -3.68 1.37 -1.39
N GLY A 24 -3.28 2.60 -1.70
CA GLY A 24 -3.38 3.68 -0.72
C GLY A 24 -4.85 4.06 -0.47
N GLY A 25 -5.15 4.70 0.66
CA GLY A 25 -6.51 5.15 0.96
C GLY A 25 -6.97 6.40 0.18
N GLY A 26 -6.03 7.20 -0.34
CA GLY A 26 -6.32 8.38 -1.15
C GLY A 26 -7.36 9.31 -0.51
N ALA A 27 -8.30 9.79 -1.34
CA ALA A 27 -9.37 10.69 -0.89
C ALA A 27 -10.26 10.08 0.23
N PHE A 28 -10.38 8.75 0.29
CA PHE A 28 -11.17 8.09 1.33
C PHE A 28 -10.45 8.10 2.69
N ALA A 29 -9.12 7.90 2.72
CA ALA A 29 -8.34 8.07 3.95
C ALA A 29 -8.24 9.55 4.38
N ASP A 30 -8.19 10.48 3.43
CA ASP A 30 -8.23 11.91 3.74
C ASP A 30 -9.56 12.30 4.40
N ALA A 31 -10.68 11.72 3.96
CA ALA A 31 -11.98 11.88 4.61
C ALA A 31 -12.00 11.31 6.03
N ALA A 32 -11.36 10.16 6.27
CA ALA A 32 -11.19 9.60 7.62
C ALA A 32 -10.40 10.55 8.54
N ARG A 33 -9.29 11.11 8.03
CA ARG A 33 -8.49 12.10 8.77
C ARG A 33 -9.29 13.37 9.10
N ALA A 34 -10.06 13.87 8.14
CA ALA A 34 -10.92 15.04 8.35
C ALA A 34 -12.02 14.76 9.38
N ALA A 35 -12.65 13.58 9.32
CA ALA A 35 -13.68 13.17 10.28
C ALA A 35 -13.11 13.02 11.70
N GLN A 36 -11.92 12.43 11.85
CA GLN A 36 -11.26 12.35 13.15
C GLN A 36 -10.96 13.73 13.72
N ALA A 37 -10.40 14.64 12.91
CA ALA A 37 -10.13 16.00 13.34
C ALA A 37 -11.41 16.78 13.72
N HIS A 38 -12.52 16.53 13.04
CA HIS A 38 -13.79 17.22 13.31
C HIS A 38 -14.53 16.64 14.53
N TRP A 39 -14.66 15.32 14.61
CA TRP A 39 -15.45 14.63 15.64
C TRP A 39 -14.63 14.17 16.84
N GLN A 40 -13.30 14.26 16.77
CA GLN A 40 -12.38 13.85 17.85
C GLN A 40 -12.57 12.38 18.26
N VAL A 41 -12.86 11.49 17.28
CA VAL A 41 -12.88 10.05 17.53
C VAL A 41 -11.46 9.53 17.79
N ASP A 42 -11.37 8.39 18.48
CA ASP A 42 -10.08 7.79 18.79
C ASP A 42 -9.36 7.25 17.54
N ASP A 43 -8.09 6.90 17.74
CA ASP A 43 -7.21 6.40 16.69
C ASP A 43 -7.69 5.06 16.12
N VAL A 44 -8.36 4.22 16.91
CA VAL A 44 -8.91 2.94 16.43
C VAL A 44 -10.04 3.17 15.44
N ALA A 45 -10.97 4.07 15.76
CA ALA A 45 -12.05 4.45 14.86
C ALA A 45 -11.51 5.09 13.57
N ALA A 46 -10.55 6.01 13.69
CA ALA A 46 -9.94 6.67 12.54
C ALA A 46 -9.17 5.70 11.64
N HIS A 47 -8.40 4.78 12.24
CA HIS A 47 -7.71 3.69 11.55
C HIS A 47 -8.69 2.80 10.78
N ASN A 48 -9.76 2.34 11.43
CA ASN A 48 -10.78 1.51 10.80
C ASN A 48 -11.45 2.23 9.62
N MET A 49 -11.73 3.52 9.74
CA MET A 49 -12.24 4.33 8.63
C MET A 49 -11.23 4.42 7.47
N ALA A 50 -9.95 4.59 7.76
CA ALA A 50 -8.90 4.63 6.74
C ALA A 50 -8.74 3.27 6.02
N VAL A 51 -8.79 2.17 6.76
CA VAL A 51 -8.79 0.79 6.21
C VAL A 51 -9.99 0.57 5.28
N LEU A 52 -11.19 0.98 5.68
CA LEU A 52 -12.36 0.93 4.79
C LEU A 52 -12.18 1.81 3.54
N GLY A 53 -11.47 2.93 3.66
CA GLY A 53 -11.07 3.75 2.52
C GLY A 53 -10.11 3.03 1.57
N MET A 54 -9.13 2.27 2.09
CA MET A 54 -8.27 1.41 1.28
C MET A 54 -9.07 0.32 0.54
N ALA A 55 -10.07 -0.28 1.20
CA ALA A 55 -10.96 -1.25 0.56
C ALA A 55 -11.76 -0.63 -0.60
N GLN A 56 -12.25 0.60 -0.43
CA GLN A 56 -12.92 1.35 -1.51
C GLN A 56 -11.96 1.61 -2.69
N CYS A 57 -10.71 1.98 -2.42
CA CYS A 57 -9.68 2.08 -3.45
C CYS A 57 -9.43 0.74 -4.16
N ALA A 58 -9.32 -0.36 -3.43
CA ALA A 58 -9.16 -1.70 -4.00
C ALA A 58 -10.28 -2.03 -4.98
N HIS A 59 -11.54 -1.75 -4.61
CA HIS A 59 -12.68 -1.96 -5.50
C HIS A 59 -12.62 -1.09 -6.76
N LEU A 60 -12.15 0.16 -6.65
CA LEU A 60 -11.92 1.01 -7.82
C LEU A 60 -10.84 0.41 -8.74
N LEU A 61 -9.69 -0.02 -8.18
CA LEU A 61 -8.62 -0.63 -8.97
C LEU A 61 -9.11 -1.89 -9.69
N HIS A 62 -9.89 -2.73 -9.01
CA HIS A 62 -10.50 -3.91 -9.61
C HIS A 62 -11.55 -3.56 -10.68
N GLY A 63 -12.31 -2.48 -10.49
CA GLY A 63 -13.23 -1.98 -11.52
C GLY A 63 -12.53 -1.49 -12.79
N ILE A 64 -11.28 -1.02 -12.67
CA ILE A 64 -10.45 -0.63 -13.83
C ILE A 64 -9.84 -1.87 -14.51
N GLU A 65 -9.38 -2.85 -13.72
CA GLU A 65 -8.77 -4.08 -14.23
C GLU A 65 -9.33 -5.34 -13.53
N PRO A 66 -10.43 -5.91 -14.06
CA PRO A 66 -11.12 -7.04 -13.43
C PRO A 66 -10.35 -8.36 -13.41
N ARG A 67 -9.23 -8.46 -14.15
CA ARG A 67 -8.39 -9.67 -14.14
C ARG A 67 -7.58 -9.81 -12.84
N LEU A 68 -7.39 -8.71 -12.09
CA LEU A 68 -6.77 -8.74 -10.77
C LEU A 68 -7.71 -9.40 -9.76
N ALA A 69 -7.20 -10.36 -8.99
CA ALA A 69 -7.98 -10.97 -7.92
C ALA A 69 -8.18 -10.00 -6.75
N LEU A 70 -9.29 -10.09 -6.03
CA LEU A 70 -9.50 -9.42 -4.75
C LEU A 70 -9.26 -10.39 -3.60
N ALA A 71 -8.59 -9.93 -2.55
CA ALA A 71 -8.44 -10.67 -1.30
C ALA A 71 -8.76 -9.78 -0.10
N ALA A 72 -9.66 -10.25 0.76
CA ALA A 72 -10.07 -9.54 1.98
C ALA A 72 -8.96 -9.50 3.04
N SER A 73 -8.08 -10.50 3.03
CA SER A 73 -7.06 -10.72 4.05
C SER A 73 -5.75 -11.23 3.47
N VAL A 74 -4.66 -11.12 4.25
CA VAL A 74 -3.35 -11.69 3.89
C VAL A 74 -3.48 -13.19 3.58
N ALA A 75 -4.21 -13.92 4.42
CA ALA A 75 -4.45 -15.35 4.21
C ALA A 75 -5.15 -15.64 2.87
N GLY A 76 -6.12 -14.79 2.51
CA GLY A 76 -6.84 -14.88 1.23
C GLY A 76 -5.97 -14.58 0.00
N MET A 77 -4.81 -13.94 0.16
CA MET A 77 -3.89 -13.65 -0.95
C MET A 77 -3.08 -14.87 -1.39
N HIS A 78 -2.85 -15.85 -0.52
CA HIS A 78 -1.96 -16.98 -0.84
C HIS A 78 -2.43 -17.80 -2.04
N ALA A 79 -3.70 -18.19 -2.09
CA ALA A 79 -4.24 -19.02 -3.18
C ALA A 79 -4.14 -18.34 -4.57
N PRO A 80 -4.61 -17.09 -4.77
CA PRO A 80 -4.47 -16.44 -6.07
C PRO A 80 -3.01 -16.15 -6.45
N LEU A 81 -2.16 -15.74 -5.49
CA LEU A 81 -0.74 -15.51 -5.77
C LEU A 81 -0.01 -16.80 -6.16
N ALA A 82 -0.28 -17.91 -5.48
CA ALA A 82 0.28 -19.23 -5.82
C ALA A 82 -0.20 -19.73 -7.19
N ALA A 83 -1.40 -19.32 -7.63
CA ALA A 83 -1.90 -19.56 -8.98
C ALA A 83 -1.36 -18.57 -10.03
N GLY A 84 -0.36 -17.76 -9.69
CA GLY A 84 0.25 -16.78 -10.58
C GLY A 84 -0.63 -15.55 -10.85
N ARG A 85 -1.72 -15.33 -10.11
CA ARG A 85 -2.58 -14.16 -10.32
C ARG A 85 -2.11 -12.98 -9.48
N ALA A 86 -2.00 -11.81 -10.11
CA ALA A 86 -1.85 -10.58 -9.36
C ALA A 86 -3.12 -10.29 -8.55
N THR A 87 -2.95 -9.84 -7.31
CA THR A 87 -4.01 -9.79 -6.29
C THR A 87 -3.99 -8.45 -5.57
N ILE A 88 -5.12 -7.76 -5.53
CA ILE A 88 -5.32 -6.53 -4.77
C ILE A 88 -5.79 -6.89 -3.36
N TRP A 89 -5.12 -6.34 -2.35
CA TRP A 89 -5.49 -6.49 -0.96
C TRP A 89 -6.53 -5.44 -0.55
N LEU A 90 -7.66 -5.87 -0.01
CA LEU A 90 -8.69 -4.99 0.56
C LEU A 90 -8.33 -4.52 1.97
N ALA A 91 -7.39 -5.19 2.64
CA ALA A 91 -6.94 -4.90 4.00
C ALA A 91 -8.03 -4.93 5.08
N LEU A 92 -9.16 -5.63 4.87
CA LEU A 92 -10.25 -5.70 5.85
C LEU A 92 -9.82 -6.41 7.15
N ASP A 93 -8.84 -7.30 7.07
CA ASP A 93 -8.19 -7.93 8.22
C ASP A 93 -7.30 -6.98 9.05
N LEU A 94 -7.14 -5.73 8.60
CA LEU A 94 -6.49 -4.68 9.39
C LEU A 94 -7.45 -3.89 10.27
N GLN A 95 -8.77 -4.12 10.22
CA GLN A 95 -9.67 -3.51 11.22
C GLN A 95 -9.32 -3.99 12.63
N ARG A 96 -9.51 -3.12 13.62
CA ARG A 96 -9.11 -3.33 15.02
C ARG A 96 -10.24 -2.96 15.97
N ASP A 97 -10.36 -3.74 17.03
CA ASP A 97 -11.24 -3.44 18.18
C ASP A 97 -10.48 -2.70 19.30
N ALA A 98 -9.15 -2.74 19.27
CA ALA A 98 -8.27 -2.08 20.23
C ALA A 98 -6.99 -1.57 19.55
N ALA A 99 -6.39 -0.53 20.11
CA ALA A 99 -5.19 0.09 19.55
C ALA A 99 -3.99 -0.87 19.57
N ASP A 100 -3.20 -0.85 18.50
CA ASP A 100 -1.94 -1.58 18.38
C ASP A 100 -0.88 -0.74 17.64
N ALA A 101 0.25 -1.35 17.29
CA ALA A 101 1.35 -0.64 16.63
C ALA A 101 0.99 -0.12 15.22
N LEU A 102 -0.13 -0.53 14.62
CA LEU A 102 -0.58 -0.13 13.28
C LEU A 102 -1.70 0.90 13.31
N THR A 103 -2.31 1.19 14.46
CA THR A 103 -3.50 2.05 14.55
C THR A 103 -3.19 3.55 14.64
N SER A 104 -1.98 4.00 14.30
CA SER A 104 -1.62 5.43 14.34
C SER A 104 -1.36 5.99 12.94
N TRP A 105 -1.48 7.32 12.79
CA TRP A 105 -1.15 7.99 11.52
C TRP A 105 0.34 7.99 11.16
N ASP A 106 1.21 7.53 12.06
CA ASP A 106 2.60 7.27 11.73
C ASP A 106 2.74 6.00 10.85
N VAL A 107 1.71 5.15 10.81
CA VAL A 107 1.59 3.97 9.95
C VAL A 107 0.48 4.21 8.92
N THR A 108 0.84 4.23 7.64
CA THR A 108 -0.12 4.34 6.54
C THR A 108 0.15 3.26 5.48
N SER A 109 -0.39 3.41 4.27
CA SER A 109 -0.24 2.42 3.21
C SER A 109 1.21 2.06 2.88
N ASP A 110 2.19 2.94 3.13
CA ASP A 110 3.60 2.66 2.86
C ASP A 110 4.15 1.61 3.83
N SER A 111 3.99 1.85 5.13
CA SER A 111 4.32 0.87 6.17
C SER A 111 3.48 -0.40 6.07
N LEU A 112 2.19 -0.29 5.74
CA LEU A 112 1.33 -1.46 5.57
C LEU A 112 1.75 -2.33 4.38
N ALA A 113 2.26 -1.72 3.30
CA ALA A 113 2.80 -2.47 2.17
C ALA A 113 4.10 -3.21 2.54
N ALA A 114 4.99 -2.59 3.32
CA ALA A 114 6.19 -3.26 3.82
C ALA A 114 5.86 -4.36 4.83
N TRP A 115 4.91 -4.12 5.73
CA TRP A 115 4.36 -5.13 6.64
C TRP A 115 3.77 -6.31 5.87
N LEU A 116 3.01 -6.07 4.80
CA LEU A 116 2.46 -7.13 3.95
C LEU A 116 3.57 -7.90 3.24
N ALA A 117 4.57 -7.21 2.69
CA ALA A 117 5.70 -7.83 2.00
C ALA A 117 6.43 -8.84 2.90
N LEU A 118 6.68 -8.47 4.16
CA LEU A 118 7.24 -9.36 5.18
C LEU A 118 6.35 -10.59 5.43
N ARG A 119 5.03 -10.40 5.51
CA ARG A 119 4.06 -11.49 5.75
C ARG A 119 3.92 -12.45 4.58
N LEU A 120 4.08 -11.95 3.36
CA LEU A 120 4.02 -12.76 2.14
C LEU A 120 5.37 -13.39 1.76
N GLY A 121 6.48 -12.97 2.39
CA GLY A 121 7.82 -13.36 1.98
C GLY A 121 8.13 -12.88 0.56
N ALA A 122 7.70 -11.66 0.22
CA ALA A 122 7.91 -11.10 -1.11
C ALA A 122 9.40 -10.93 -1.43
N SER A 123 9.79 -11.08 -2.69
CA SER A 123 11.18 -10.80 -3.11
C SER A 123 11.48 -9.30 -3.18
N GLU A 124 10.45 -8.49 -3.42
CA GLU A 124 10.57 -7.06 -3.65
C GLU A 124 9.32 -6.30 -3.17
N LEU A 125 9.53 -5.08 -2.69
CA LEU A 125 8.52 -4.07 -2.44
C LEU A 125 8.82 -2.83 -3.29
N VAL A 126 7.83 -2.37 -4.06
CA VAL A 126 7.91 -1.10 -4.80
C VAL A 126 6.82 -0.15 -4.31
N LEU A 127 7.22 0.99 -3.77
CA LEU A 127 6.31 2.11 -3.48
C LEU A 127 6.34 3.11 -4.62
N VAL A 128 5.17 3.44 -5.17
CA VAL A 128 5.04 4.39 -6.27
C VAL A 128 4.53 5.73 -5.75
N LYS A 129 5.33 6.79 -5.94
CA LYS A 129 5.04 8.15 -5.47
C LYS A 129 4.81 9.09 -6.65
N ALA A 130 3.89 10.03 -6.47
CA ALA A 130 3.57 11.04 -7.49
C ALA A 130 4.50 12.27 -7.43
N CYS A 131 5.24 12.44 -6.33
CA CYS A 131 6.16 13.55 -6.13
C CYS A 131 7.56 13.23 -6.66
N ALA A 132 8.39 14.27 -6.81
CA ALA A 132 9.82 14.11 -7.04
C ALA A 132 10.46 13.44 -5.82
N LEU A 133 11.43 12.55 -6.08
CA LEU A 133 12.22 11.90 -5.05
C LEU A 133 13.60 12.57 -4.98
N PRO A 134 14.10 12.91 -3.78
CA PRO A 134 15.48 13.34 -3.64
C PRO A 134 16.43 12.20 -4.03
N ALA A 135 17.43 12.51 -4.85
CA ALA A 135 18.35 11.51 -5.38
C ALA A 135 19.15 10.84 -4.25
N GLY A 136 19.15 9.51 -4.22
CA GLY A 136 19.89 8.72 -3.22
C GLY A 136 19.33 8.80 -1.80
N ALA A 137 18.11 9.34 -1.61
CA ALA A 137 17.51 9.45 -0.28
C ALA A 137 17.28 8.08 0.36
N THR A 138 17.69 7.98 1.62
CA THR A 138 17.39 6.85 2.50
C THR A 138 15.92 6.85 2.90
N PRO A 139 15.35 5.70 3.35
CA PRO A 139 13.99 5.65 3.88
C PRO A 139 13.73 6.69 4.99
N ALA A 140 14.70 6.94 5.86
CA ALA A 140 14.59 7.92 6.93
C ALA A 140 14.47 9.36 6.40
N GLU A 141 15.24 9.73 5.38
CA GLU A 141 15.15 11.04 4.73
C GLU A 141 13.83 11.21 3.97
N LEU A 142 13.34 10.15 3.33
CA LEU A 142 12.03 10.15 2.68
C LEU A 142 10.90 10.35 3.70
N ALA A 143 10.99 9.71 4.88
CA ALA A 143 10.02 9.89 5.96
C ALA A 143 10.08 11.31 6.56
N ALA A 144 11.28 11.84 6.78
CA ALA A 144 11.48 13.22 7.24
C ALA A 144 10.92 14.25 6.25
N ALA A 145 10.98 13.96 4.95
CA ALA A 145 10.39 14.78 3.90
C ALA A 145 8.87 14.58 3.71
N GLY A 146 8.24 13.65 4.45
CA GLY A 146 6.81 13.33 4.34
C GLY A 146 6.43 12.61 3.05
N ILE A 147 7.40 12.01 2.34
CA ILE A 147 7.15 11.26 1.10
C ILE A 147 6.60 9.87 1.40
N VAL A 148 7.09 9.26 2.47
CA VAL A 148 6.58 8.02 3.08
C VAL A 148 6.17 8.28 4.52
N ASP A 149 5.36 7.40 5.09
CA ASP A 149 4.98 7.52 6.50
C ASP A 149 6.16 7.27 7.47
N ARG A 150 5.98 7.70 8.72
CA ARG A 150 7.05 7.77 9.72
C ARG A 150 7.52 6.39 10.18
N ALA A 151 6.66 5.39 10.14
CA ALA A 151 7.02 4.03 10.51
C ALA A 151 7.75 3.27 9.39
N PHE A 152 7.66 3.75 8.14
CA PHE A 152 8.21 3.05 6.98
C PHE A 152 9.71 2.70 7.11
N PRO A 153 10.60 3.58 7.61
CA PRO A 153 12.02 3.26 7.75
C PRO A 153 12.29 2.00 8.58
N ALA A 154 11.54 1.78 9.66
CA ALA A 154 11.70 0.62 10.51
C ALA A 154 11.24 -0.67 9.80
N TYR A 155 10.18 -0.60 9.00
CA TYR A 155 9.75 -1.73 8.17
C TYR A 155 10.68 -2.00 7.00
N ALA A 156 11.20 -0.95 6.34
CA ALA A 156 12.19 -1.09 5.28
C ALA A 156 13.47 -1.78 5.79
N GLU A 157 13.92 -1.47 7.01
CA GLU A 157 15.03 -2.17 7.64
C GLU A 157 14.72 -3.66 7.89
N GLN A 158 13.52 -3.98 8.37
CA GLN A 158 13.07 -5.37 8.55
C GLN A 158 13.02 -6.12 7.22
N CYS A 159 12.50 -5.48 6.17
CA CYS A 159 12.49 -6.01 4.81
C CYS A 159 13.91 -6.33 4.33
N ALA A 160 14.86 -5.39 4.49
CA ALA A 160 16.25 -5.60 4.11
C ALA A 160 16.89 -6.79 4.85
N ARG A 161 16.63 -6.95 6.16
CA ARG A 161 17.09 -8.11 6.95
C ARG A 161 16.46 -9.43 6.48
N ALA A 162 15.23 -9.38 5.96
CA ALA A 162 14.54 -10.52 5.39
C ALA A 162 14.89 -10.79 3.91
N GLY A 163 15.77 -9.99 3.30
CA GLY A 163 16.18 -10.13 1.90
C GLY A 163 15.16 -9.58 0.89
N ILE A 164 14.25 -8.71 1.32
CA ILE A 164 13.24 -8.05 0.48
C ILE A 164 13.82 -6.73 -0.03
N ASP A 165 14.00 -6.59 -1.34
CA ASP A 165 14.46 -5.33 -1.94
C ASP A 165 13.34 -4.28 -1.88
N CYS A 166 13.60 -3.13 -1.25
CA CYS A 166 12.62 -2.06 -1.06
C CYS A 166 13.00 -0.85 -1.90
N ARG A 167 12.16 -0.51 -2.88
CA ARG A 167 12.37 0.62 -3.80
C ARG A 167 11.23 1.61 -3.69
N VAL A 168 11.57 2.90 -3.62
CA VAL A 168 10.60 3.99 -3.74
C VAL A 168 10.86 4.65 -5.09
N LEU A 169 9.86 4.64 -5.97
CA LEU A 169 9.97 5.14 -7.34
C LEU A 169 8.99 6.28 -7.58
N ASN A 170 9.41 7.27 -8.35
CA ASN A 170 8.48 8.20 -8.97
C ASN A 170 7.62 7.45 -9.98
N ARG A 171 6.36 7.85 -10.17
CA ARG A 171 5.49 7.39 -11.25
C ARG A 171 6.17 7.25 -12.63
N THR A 172 7.05 8.16 -13.04
CA THR A 172 7.73 8.09 -14.35
C THR A 172 8.86 7.05 -14.37
N GLU A 173 9.47 6.74 -13.23
CA GLU A 173 10.44 5.66 -13.09
C GLU A 173 9.72 4.31 -13.07
N PHE A 174 8.60 4.23 -12.36
CA PHE A 174 7.77 3.04 -12.31
C PHE A 174 7.19 2.68 -13.69
N ASP A 175 6.71 3.66 -14.46
CA ASP A 175 6.21 3.42 -15.81
C ASP A 175 7.27 2.80 -16.74
N ARG A 176 8.53 3.26 -16.61
CA ARG A 176 9.68 2.70 -17.32
C ARG A 176 10.07 1.31 -16.83
N ALA A 177 9.99 1.06 -15.52
CA ALA A 177 10.33 -0.24 -14.93
C ALA A 177 9.28 -1.33 -15.26
N LEU A 178 8.02 -0.94 -15.48
CA LEU A 178 6.95 -1.83 -15.93
C LEU A 178 6.88 -2.02 -17.45
N GLY A 179 7.63 -1.25 -18.24
CA GLY A 179 7.62 -1.27 -19.71
C GLY A 179 8.67 -2.22 -20.27
#